data_AF-A0A8T0NE62-F1
#
_entry.id   AF-A0A8T0NE62-F1
#
_cell.length_a   1.000
_cell.length_b   1.000
_cell.length_c   1.000
_cell.angle_alpha   90.00
_cell.angle_beta   90.00
_cell.angle_gamma   90.00
#
_symmetry.space_group_name_H-M   'P 1'
#
loop_
_entity.id
_entity.type
_entity.pdbx_description
1 polymer ?
#
loop_
_entity_poly.entity_id
_entity_poly.type
_entity_poly.pdbx_seq_one_letter_code
_entity_poly.pdbx_strand_id
1 'polypeptide(L)'
;MRRDGVAPDLVMHGCFVDAYLERRLARNLTFVFDRFDGNAEAVVATDGIIFEAFGKGGFHASSEALLEATGEKRRWTYYKLLGVYLRKQHRRNQVFWNY
;
A
#
# COMPACT_ATOMS: atom_id res chain seq x y z
N MET A 1 -12.90 -9.80 4.76
CA MET A 1 -13.27 -9.55 3.36
C MET A 1 -12.56 -10.56 2.44
N ARG A 2 -12.80 -11.86 2.68
CA ARG A 2 -12.77 -12.89 1.64
C ARG A 2 -14.19 -13.39 1.57
N ARG A 3 -15.05 -12.65 0.90
CA ARG A 3 -16.41 -13.07 0.61
C ARG A 3 -16.48 -13.12 -0.91
N ASP A 4 -16.90 -14.26 -1.44
CA ASP A 4 -17.14 -14.45 -2.88
C ASP A 4 -15.90 -14.43 -3.79
N GLY A 5 -14.72 -14.81 -3.27
CA GLY A 5 -13.53 -15.05 -4.10
C GLY A 5 -12.76 -13.80 -4.57
N VAL A 6 -13.19 -12.60 -4.18
CA VAL A 6 -12.47 -11.35 -4.50
C VAL A 6 -11.31 -11.16 -3.53
N ALA A 7 -10.09 -11.34 -4.03
CA ALA A 7 -8.87 -10.97 -3.31
C ALA A 7 -8.68 -9.45 -3.42
N PRO A 8 -8.34 -8.74 -2.32
CA PRO A 8 -8.05 -7.32 -2.39
C PRO A 8 -6.79 -7.08 -3.22
N ASP A 9 -6.88 -6.17 -4.16
CA ASP A 9 -5.77 -5.74 -4.99
C ASP A 9 -4.98 -4.60 -4.31
N LEU A 10 -4.03 -3.98 -5.03
CA LEU A 10 -3.22 -2.88 -4.49
C LEU A 10 -4.02 -1.66 -4.05
N VAL A 11 -5.18 -1.41 -4.65
CA VAL A 11 -6.05 -0.29 -4.29
C VAL A 11 -6.65 -0.50 -2.92
N MET A 12 -7.28 -1.66 -2.73
CA MET A 12 -7.87 -2.04 -1.45
C MET A 12 -6.83 -2.07 -0.33
N HIS A 13 -5.65 -2.63 -0.58
CA HIS A 13 -4.55 -2.58 0.38
C HIS A 13 -4.14 -1.14 0.72
N GLY A 14 -4.08 -0.25 -0.28
CA GLY A 14 -3.75 1.15 -0.07
C GLY A 14 -4.74 1.89 0.80
N CYS A 15 -6.04 1.69 0.60
CA CYS A 15 -7.07 2.27 1.44
C CYS A 15 -6.89 1.87 2.92
N PHE A 16 -6.58 0.60 3.20
CA PHE A 16 -6.30 0.15 4.56
C PHE A 16 -5.04 0.78 5.14
N VAL A 17 -3.96 0.84 4.36
CA VAL A 17 -2.70 1.45 4.81
C VAL A 17 -2.92 2.91 5.19
N ASP A 18 -3.51 3.70 4.30
CA ASP A 18 -3.70 5.12 4.51
C ASP A 18 -4.62 5.38 5.72
N ALA A 19 -5.77 4.68 5.81
CA ALA A 19 -6.69 4.82 6.94
C ALA A 19 -6.07 4.44 8.30
N TYR A 20 -5.22 3.43 8.35
CA TYR A 20 -4.54 3.03 9.60
C TYR A 20 -3.43 4.01 9.98
N LEU A 21 -2.70 4.57 9.00
CA LEU A 21 -1.68 5.56 9.26
C LEU A 21 -2.27 6.88 9.77
N GLU A 22 -3.37 7.34 9.19
CA GLU A 22 -4.12 8.51 9.69
C GLU A 22 -4.53 8.35 11.15
N ARG A 23 -4.90 7.12 11.55
CA ARG A 23 -5.30 6.79 12.92
C ARG A 23 -4.13 6.43 13.84
N ARG A 24 -2.89 6.54 13.37
CA ARG A 24 -1.65 6.13 14.09
C ARG A 24 -1.63 4.66 14.51
N LEU A 25 -2.32 3.80 13.77
CA LEU A 25 -2.44 2.35 14.01
C LEU A 25 -1.46 1.53 13.15
N ALA A 26 -0.30 2.10 12.79
CA ALA A 26 0.67 1.46 11.89
C ALA A 26 1.10 0.05 12.34
N ARG A 27 1.18 -0.19 13.66
CA ARG A 27 1.56 -1.49 14.23
C ARG A 27 0.52 -2.59 13.96
N ASN A 28 -0.72 -2.22 13.66
CA ASN A 28 -1.82 -3.14 13.40
C ASN A 28 -1.91 -3.51 11.91
N LEU A 29 -1.12 -2.89 11.03
CA LEU A 29 -1.18 -3.15 9.60
C LEU A 29 -0.74 -4.55 9.22
N THR A 30 0.22 -5.14 9.94
CA THR A 30 0.64 -6.53 9.75
C THR A 30 -0.52 -7.49 9.93
N PHE A 31 -1.34 -7.30 10.96
CA PHE A 31 -2.54 -8.10 11.18
C PHE A 31 -3.57 -8.00 10.06
N VAL A 32 -3.71 -6.82 9.45
CA VAL A 32 -4.59 -6.64 8.29
C VAL A 32 -4.03 -7.39 7.07
N PHE A 33 -2.74 -7.27 6.82
CA PHE A 33 -2.07 -7.93 5.69
C PHE A 33 -2.04 -9.45 5.83
N ASP A 34 -1.91 -9.99 7.05
CA ASP A 34 -2.01 -11.43 7.29
C ASP A 34 -3.38 -11.99 6.90
N ARG A 35 -4.47 -11.22 7.10
CA ARG A 35 -5.82 -11.63 6.67
C ARG A 35 -6.01 -11.58 5.16
N PHE A 36 -5.15 -10.88 4.43
CA PHE A 36 -5.27 -10.63 2.99
C PHE A 36 -4.17 -11.27 2.15
N ASP A 37 -3.34 -12.12 2.75
CA ASP A 37 -2.16 -12.71 2.11
C ASP A 37 -1.18 -11.64 1.61
N GLY A 38 -0.54 -10.94 2.54
CA GLY A 38 0.46 -9.91 2.22
C GLY A 38 1.70 -10.41 1.45
N ASN A 39 1.86 -11.74 1.31
CA ASN A 39 2.91 -12.35 0.48
C ASN A 39 2.47 -12.56 -0.97
N ALA A 40 1.18 -12.40 -1.27
CA ALA A 40 0.68 -12.38 -2.64
C ALA A 40 1.39 -11.30 -3.46
N GLU A 41 1.44 -11.55 -4.76
CA GLU A 41 1.99 -10.61 -5.72
C GLU A 41 1.09 -9.37 -5.79
N ALA A 42 1.72 -8.21 -5.78
CA ALA A 42 1.00 -6.95 -5.83
C ALA A 42 0.46 -6.72 -7.25
N VAL A 43 -0.86 -6.75 -7.40
CA VAL A 43 -1.54 -6.50 -8.67
C VAL A 43 -2.46 -5.29 -8.51
N VAL A 44 -2.55 -4.47 -9.56
CA VAL A 44 -3.60 -3.44 -9.72
C VAL A 44 -4.65 -4.04 -10.65
N ALA A 45 -5.84 -4.34 -10.11
CA ALA A 45 -6.95 -4.90 -10.88
C ALA A 45 -8.17 -3.96 -10.93
N THR A 46 -8.17 -2.92 -10.09
CA THR A 46 -9.19 -1.88 -10.05
C THR A 46 -9.11 -0.98 -11.29
N ASP A 47 -10.29 -0.64 -11.83
CA ASP A 47 -10.45 0.23 -12.99
C ASP A 47 -9.90 1.64 -12.75
N GLY A 48 -9.23 2.20 -13.76
CA GLY A 48 -8.70 3.56 -13.78
C GLY A 48 -9.71 4.64 -13.36
N ILE A 49 -10.98 4.47 -13.75
CA ILE A 49 -12.07 5.41 -13.47
C ILE A 49 -12.32 5.57 -11.96
N ILE A 50 -12.12 4.51 -11.17
CA ILE A 50 -12.29 4.58 -9.72
C ILE A 50 -11.24 5.51 -9.10
N PHE A 51 -10.02 5.55 -9.64
CA PHE A 51 -9.01 6.50 -9.17
C PHE A 51 -9.29 7.93 -9.57
N GLU A 52 -9.83 8.15 -10.77
CA GLU A 52 -10.21 9.50 -11.20
C GLU A 52 -11.34 10.06 -10.33
N ALA A 53 -12.28 9.22 -9.93
CA ALA A 53 -13.42 9.62 -9.10
C ALA A 53 -13.07 9.83 -7.62
N PHE A 54 -12.24 8.96 -7.02
CA PHE A 54 -11.99 8.96 -5.57
C PHE A 54 -10.59 9.49 -5.18
N GLY A 55 -9.70 9.69 -6.15
CA GLY A 55 -8.30 10.06 -5.91
C GLY A 55 -7.43 8.89 -5.44
N LYS A 56 -6.11 9.02 -5.63
CA LYS A 56 -5.11 8.04 -5.19
C LYS A 56 -4.59 8.39 -3.79
N GLY A 57 -4.66 7.42 -2.88
CA GLY A 57 -4.05 7.50 -1.56
C GLY A 57 -2.51 7.45 -1.60
N GLY A 58 -1.88 7.88 -0.52
CA GLY A 58 -0.42 8.05 -0.44
C GLY A 58 0.35 6.75 -0.62
N PHE A 59 -0.15 5.64 -0.05
CA PHE A 59 0.45 4.32 -0.23
C PHE A 59 0.34 3.85 -1.68
N HIS A 60 -0.83 4.01 -2.29
CA HIS A 60 -1.10 3.55 -3.65
C HIS A 60 -0.19 4.28 -4.64
N ALA A 61 -0.22 5.62 -4.65
CA ALA A 61 0.59 6.43 -5.55
C ALA A 61 2.10 6.14 -5.40
N SER A 62 2.58 5.93 -4.17
CA SER A 62 3.98 5.57 -3.94
C SER A 62 4.33 4.15 -4.39
N SER A 63 3.38 3.23 -4.39
CA SER A 63 3.58 1.84 -4.80
C SER A 63 3.57 1.71 -6.32
N GLU A 64 2.62 2.36 -6.99
CA GLU A 64 2.54 2.43 -8.45
C GLU A 64 3.83 3.00 -9.05
N ALA A 65 4.27 4.17 -8.58
CA ALA A 65 5.53 4.78 -9.05
C ALA A 65 6.76 3.87 -8.84
N LEU A 66 6.76 3.05 -7.78
CA LEU A 66 7.84 2.09 -7.53
C LEU A 66 7.77 0.89 -8.47
N LEU A 67 6.56 0.37 -8.73
CA LEU A 67 6.33 -0.72 -9.68
C LEU A 67 6.74 -0.29 -11.10
N GLU A 68 6.32 0.90 -11.54
CA GLU A 68 6.72 1.49 -12.82
C GLU A 68 8.24 1.66 -12.93
N ALA A 69 8.89 2.19 -11.89
CA ALA A 69 10.34 2.44 -11.90
C ALA A 69 11.18 1.16 -11.89
N THR A 70 10.64 0.05 -11.36
CA THR A 70 11.41 -1.21 -11.21
C THR A 70 11.06 -2.27 -12.24
N GLY A 71 9.90 -2.15 -12.88
CA GLY A 71 9.38 -3.11 -13.86
C GLY A 71 9.30 -4.53 -13.32
N GLU A 72 9.28 -5.52 -14.22
CA GLU A 72 9.22 -6.95 -13.87
C GLU A 72 10.51 -7.51 -13.23
N LYS A 73 11.56 -6.69 -13.08
CA LYS A 73 12.89 -7.15 -12.60
C LYS A 73 12.85 -7.69 -11.17
N ARG A 74 11.78 -7.43 -10.42
CA ARG A 74 11.63 -7.89 -9.03
C ARG A 74 10.17 -8.24 -8.75
N ARG A 75 9.94 -9.46 -8.22
CA ARG A 75 8.63 -9.84 -7.69
C ARG A 75 8.28 -9.00 -6.45
N TRP A 76 7.31 -8.11 -6.59
CA TRP A 76 6.80 -7.27 -5.51
C TRP A 76 5.63 -7.94 -4.81
N THR A 77 5.70 -7.94 -3.48
CA THR A 77 4.60 -8.39 -2.63
C THR A 77 4.10 -7.20 -1.82
N TYR A 78 2.87 -7.29 -1.32
CA TYR A 78 2.30 -6.24 -0.48
C TYR A 78 3.18 -5.92 0.74
N TYR A 79 3.78 -6.92 1.38
CA TYR A 79 4.74 -6.71 2.47
C TYR A 79 5.99 -5.91 2.07
N LYS A 80 6.53 -6.14 0.86
CA LYS A 80 7.68 -5.38 0.37
C LYS A 80 7.33 -3.92 0.12
N LEU A 81 6.17 -3.67 -0.51
CA LEU A 81 5.67 -2.32 -0.76
C LEU A 81 5.39 -1.57 0.56
N LEU A 82 4.73 -2.23 1.52
CA LEU A 82 4.49 -1.68 2.85
C LEU A 82 5.79 -1.31 3.57
N GLY A 83 6.79 -2.19 3.54
CA GLY A 83 8.09 -1.92 4.15
C GLY A 83 8.81 -0.71 3.54
N VAL A 84 8.76 -0.54 2.22
CA VAL A 84 9.32 0.64 1.54
C VAL A 84 8.58 1.90 1.96
N TYR A 85 7.25 1.87 1.93
CA TYR A 85 6.41 3.01 2.23
C TYR A 85 6.57 3.48 3.69
N LEU A 86 6.56 2.57 4.67
CA LEU A 86 6.73 2.93 6.08
C LEU A 86 8.10 3.54 6.36
N ARG A 87 9.17 3.06 5.71
CA ARG A 87 10.50 3.69 5.80
C ARG A 87 10.50 5.10 5.24
N LYS A 88 9.82 5.33 4.10
CA LYS A 88 9.65 6.66 3.50
C LYS A 88 8.90 7.60 4.45
N GLN A 89 7.81 7.13 5.06
CA GLN A 89 7.04 7.91 6.05
C GLN A 89 7.86 8.25 7.29
N HIS A 90 8.61 7.28 7.83
CA HIS A 90 9.49 7.50 8.97
C HIS A 90 10.57 8.56 8.67
N ARG A 91 11.24 8.47 7.51
CA ARG A 91 12.23 9.48 7.09
C ARG A 91 11.60 10.86 6.93
N ARG A 92 10.42 10.95 6.30
CA ARG A 92 9.70 12.22 6.17
C ARG A 92 9.44 12.84 7.53
N ASN A 93 8.99 12.05 8.50
CA ASN A 93 8.77 12.53 9.86
C ASN A 93 10.07 12.97 10.55
N GLN A 94 11.20 12.28 10.34
CA GLN A 94 12.49 12.67 10.92
C GLN A 94 13.07 13.96 10.33
N VAL A 95 12.85 14.25 9.05
CA VAL A 95 13.34 15.48 8.40
C VAL A 95 12.71 16.74 9.01
N PHE A 96 11.49 16.65 9.55
CA PHE A 96 10.83 17.79 10.20
C PHE A 96 11.33 18.11 11.63
N TRP A 97 12.12 17.24 12.26
CA TRP A 97 12.66 17.45 13.62
C TRP A 97 14.08 18.00 13.65
N ASN A 98 14.62 18.42 12.50
CA ASN A 98 16.01 18.91 12.36
C ASN A 98 16.13 20.44 12.30
N TYR A 99 15.22 21.17 12.95
CA TYR A 99 15.28 22.63 13.14
C TYR A 99 15.17 23.00 14.61
#